data_AF-A0A524AU73-F1
#
_entry.id   AF-A0A524AU73-F1
#
_cell.length_a   1.000
_cell.length_b   1.000
_cell.length_c   1.000
_cell.angle_alpha   90.00
_cell.angle_beta   90.00
_cell.angle_gamma   90.00
#
_symmetry.space_group_name_H-M   'P 1'
#
loop_
_entity.id
_entity.type
_entity.pdbx_description
1 polymer ?
#
loop_
_entity_poly.entity_id
_entity_poly.type
_entity_poly.pdbx_seq_one_letter_code
_entity_poly.pdbx_strand_id
1 'polypeptide(L)'
;MRLAHEEGWYRIPVASVRKWLGNRWPPRWLAFYQTKVFGPEAHAINYYAVVRDIRIVSRTDLFPDTPRNHPKANRRYYQLLLGDLQPLTKPIVSRRLRRIVFIPTTFEKFEAADEINDLWDESPLEDRLWATFKRARIRAERQYLVEIEDRTYFLDFAIFCNDGKIDVETDGDAWHIGPEPAQVDRQRDNNLASRGWQVLRFNTTEIHERPVDYCVSKVVTTINRLGRLDHTTGVPVRYDPSDPLGPQQLGLFDRET
;
A
#
# COMPACT_ATOMS: atom_id res chain seq x y z
N MET A 1 15.03 -13.45 6.76
CA MET A 1 15.01 -12.63 7.99
C MET A 1 16.19 -12.89 8.92
N ARG A 2 17.21 -13.64 8.47
CA ARG A 2 18.31 -14.14 9.30
C ARG A 2 18.95 -13.09 10.23
N LEU A 3 19.38 -11.95 9.70
CA LEU A 3 20.01 -10.88 10.50
C LEU A 3 19.10 -10.35 11.62
N ALA A 4 17.81 -10.17 11.36
CA ALA A 4 16.88 -9.68 12.37
C ALA A 4 16.62 -10.73 13.47
N HIS A 5 16.59 -12.01 13.09
CA HIS A 5 16.32 -13.12 14.02
C HIS A 5 17.55 -13.55 14.81
N GLU A 6 18.67 -13.79 14.14
CA GLU A 6 19.89 -14.35 14.75
C GLU A 6 20.80 -13.28 15.32
N GLU A 7 20.90 -12.11 14.66
CA GLU A 7 21.82 -11.04 15.09
C GLU A 7 21.10 -9.87 15.78
N GLY A 8 19.76 -9.88 15.80
CA GLY A 8 18.96 -8.88 16.50
C GLY A 8 19.03 -7.48 15.89
N TRP A 9 19.28 -7.34 14.58
CA TRP A 9 19.28 -6.03 13.94
C TRP A 9 18.74 -6.00 12.50
N TYR A 10 18.27 -4.83 12.08
CA TYR A 10 17.88 -4.52 10.70
C TYR A 10 18.58 -3.26 10.21
N ARG A 11 18.64 -3.05 8.89
CA ARG A 11 19.23 -1.82 8.31
C ARG A 11 18.33 -1.15 7.31
N ILE A 12 18.33 0.18 7.36
CA ILE A 12 17.67 1.02 6.36
C ILE A 12 18.71 2.03 5.84
N PRO A 13 18.91 2.15 4.51
CA PRO A 13 19.79 3.18 3.97
C PRO A 13 19.36 4.58 4.41
N VAL A 14 20.30 5.44 4.80
CA VAL A 14 19.97 6.81 5.25
C VAL A 14 19.18 7.58 4.20
N ALA A 15 19.54 7.44 2.92
CA ALA A 15 18.82 8.06 1.80
C ALA A 15 17.37 7.56 1.66
N SER A 16 17.10 6.30 2.03
CA SER A 16 15.74 5.74 1.99
C SER A 16 14.86 6.30 3.09
N VAL A 17 15.39 6.50 4.31
CA VAL A 17 14.65 7.14 5.41
C VAL A 17 14.23 8.56 5.00
N ARG A 18 15.17 9.35 4.48
CA ARG A 18 14.89 10.73 4.03
C ARG A 18 13.84 10.78 2.93
N LYS A 19 13.88 9.81 2.01
CA LYS A 19 12.96 9.77 0.86
C LYS A 19 11.55 9.29 1.24
N TRP A 20 11.42 8.30 2.13
CA TRP A 20 10.18 7.55 2.29
C TRP A 20 9.56 7.60 3.69
N LEU A 21 10.33 7.91 4.73
CA LEU A 21 9.84 7.86 6.12
C LEU A 21 9.66 9.26 6.72
N GLY A 22 10.40 10.27 6.23
CA GLY A 22 10.18 11.68 6.58
C GLY A 22 10.02 11.93 8.08
N ASN A 23 8.88 12.51 8.46
CA ASN A 23 8.50 12.84 9.84
C ASN A 23 8.04 11.64 10.69
N ARG A 24 7.86 10.45 10.09
CA ARG A 24 7.50 9.20 10.80
C ARG A 24 8.73 8.44 11.31
N TRP A 25 9.92 9.03 11.19
CA TRP A 25 11.16 8.50 11.73
C TRP A 25 11.53 9.18 13.07
N PRO A 26 12.04 8.46 14.09
CA PRO A 26 12.32 7.02 14.12
C PRO A 26 11.11 6.14 14.51
N PRO A 27 11.03 4.90 14.04
CA PRO A 27 9.98 3.97 14.44
C PRO A 27 10.24 3.35 15.81
N ARG A 28 9.17 3.11 16.57
CA ARG A 28 9.21 2.34 17.83
C ARG A 28 9.18 0.82 17.60
N TRP A 29 8.57 0.38 16.50
CA TRP A 29 8.46 -1.03 16.11
C TRP A 29 8.80 -1.20 14.63
N LEU A 30 9.27 -2.38 14.27
CA LEU A 30 9.51 -2.78 12.90
C LEU A 30 8.80 -4.10 12.62
N ALA A 31 7.96 -4.13 11.59
CA ALA A 31 7.31 -5.33 11.10
C ALA A 31 7.93 -5.78 9.77
N PHE A 32 7.92 -7.09 9.50
CA PHE A 32 8.63 -7.68 8.37
C PHE A 32 7.68 -8.28 7.36
N TYR A 33 7.56 -7.64 6.20
CA TYR A 33 6.86 -8.24 5.06
C TYR A 33 7.72 -9.33 4.42
N GLN A 34 7.25 -10.57 4.51
CA GLN A 34 7.87 -11.74 3.91
C GLN A 34 7.47 -11.87 2.45
N THR A 35 8.44 -11.84 1.55
CA THR A 35 8.21 -12.03 0.11
C THR A 35 8.16 -13.52 -0.26
N LYS A 36 7.98 -13.83 -1.55
CA LYS A 36 7.91 -15.21 -2.09
C LYS A 36 9.01 -16.17 -1.58
N VAL A 37 10.21 -15.66 -1.28
CA VAL A 37 11.35 -16.48 -0.82
C VAL A 37 11.11 -17.15 0.54
N PHE A 38 10.09 -16.73 1.29
CA PHE A 38 9.72 -17.30 2.59
C PHE A 38 8.71 -18.46 2.50
N GLY A 39 8.37 -18.92 1.29
CA GLY A 39 7.57 -20.12 1.10
C GLY A 39 6.19 -20.03 1.77
N PRO A 40 5.85 -20.94 2.72
CA PRO A 40 4.55 -20.92 3.40
C PRO A 40 4.21 -19.62 4.15
N GLU A 41 5.21 -18.86 4.59
CA GLU A 41 5.00 -17.57 5.28
C GLU A 41 5.00 -16.36 4.32
N ALA A 42 5.12 -16.60 3.01
CA ALA A 42 5.24 -15.53 2.03
C ALA A 42 3.97 -14.68 1.91
N HIS A 43 4.17 -13.47 1.37
CA HIS A 43 3.12 -12.50 1.07
C HIS A 43 2.33 -12.05 2.29
N ALA A 44 2.98 -12.01 3.45
CA ALA A 44 2.37 -11.56 4.69
C ALA A 44 3.41 -10.91 5.61
N ILE A 45 2.91 -10.22 6.62
CA ILE A 45 3.68 -9.90 7.82
C ILE A 45 3.31 -10.93 8.87
N ASN A 46 4.30 -11.69 9.33
CA ASN A 46 4.11 -12.68 10.39
C ASN A 46 4.86 -12.29 11.68
N TYR A 47 5.85 -11.40 11.58
CA TYR A 47 6.69 -11.02 12.72
C TYR A 47 6.90 -9.52 12.81
N TYR A 48 7.07 -9.05 14.04
CA TYR A 48 7.47 -7.68 14.36
C TYR A 48 8.43 -7.67 15.56
N ALA A 49 9.16 -6.58 15.72
CA ALA A 49 10.05 -6.40 16.87
C ALA A 49 10.02 -4.95 17.35
N VAL A 50 10.25 -4.74 18.64
CA VAL A 50 10.53 -3.41 19.18
C VAL A 50 11.90 -2.95 18.72
N VAL A 51 12.03 -1.68 18.36
CA VAL A 51 13.31 -1.04 18.07
C VAL A 51 13.87 -0.51 19.38
N ARG A 52 14.98 -1.10 19.83
CA ARG A 52 15.62 -0.75 21.11
C ARG A 52 16.56 0.45 20.97
N ASP A 53 17.28 0.53 19.85
CA ASP A 53 18.22 1.61 19.57
C ASP A 53 18.43 1.77 18.06
N ILE A 54 18.88 2.94 17.64
CA ILE A 54 19.18 3.25 16.24
C ILE A 54 20.52 4.00 16.18
N ARG A 55 21.47 3.42 15.44
CA ARG A 55 22.78 4.04 15.19
C ARG A 55 23.10 4.14 13.72
N ILE A 56 23.96 5.10 13.35
CA ILE A 56 24.39 5.29 11.96
C ILE A 56 25.73 4.58 11.75
N VAL A 57 25.75 3.67 10.79
CA VAL A 57 26.91 2.82 10.46
C VAL A 57 27.17 2.82 8.94
N SER A 58 28.39 2.48 8.55
CA SER A 58 28.77 2.26 7.15
C SER A 58 28.41 0.83 6.71
N ARG A 59 28.56 0.53 5.42
CA ARG A 59 28.40 -0.85 4.93
C ARG A 59 29.48 -1.77 5.49
N THR A 60 30.73 -1.27 5.60
CA THR A 60 31.86 -2.05 6.11
C THR A 60 31.72 -2.36 7.60
N ASP A 61 31.06 -1.48 8.37
CA ASP A 61 30.75 -1.77 9.78
C ASP A 61 29.71 -2.91 9.91
N LEU A 62 28.71 -2.93 9.01
CA LEU A 62 27.65 -3.96 9.01
C LEU A 62 28.09 -5.30 8.39
N PHE A 63 29.02 -5.24 7.44
CA PHE A 63 29.51 -6.39 6.68
C PHE A 63 31.02 -6.26 6.54
N PRO A 64 31.79 -6.72 7.55
CA PRO A 64 33.25 -6.58 7.58
C PRO A 64 33.95 -7.16 6.35
N ASP A 65 33.40 -8.24 5.78
CA ASP A 65 33.92 -8.91 4.57
C ASP A 65 33.57 -8.17 3.26
N THR A 66 33.05 -6.95 3.33
CA THR A 66 32.74 -6.15 2.13
C THR A 66 34.02 -5.87 1.33
N PRO A 67 34.10 -6.23 0.04
CA PRO A 67 35.26 -5.93 -0.78
C PRO A 67 35.55 -4.42 -0.86
N ARG A 68 36.84 -4.03 -0.86
CA ARG A 68 37.24 -2.61 -0.88
C ARG A 68 36.72 -1.84 -2.09
N ASN A 69 36.57 -2.50 -3.24
CA ASN A 69 36.04 -1.92 -4.48
C ASN A 69 34.50 -1.97 -4.59
N HIS A 70 33.79 -2.38 -3.53
CA HIS A 70 32.35 -2.52 -3.57
C HIS A 70 31.68 -1.14 -3.74
N PRO A 71 30.78 -0.94 -4.73
CA PRO A 71 30.23 0.39 -5.09
C PRO A 71 29.43 1.08 -3.97
N LYS A 72 29.07 0.31 -2.93
CA LYS A 72 28.32 0.79 -1.75
C LYS A 72 29.15 0.77 -0.46
N ALA A 73 30.47 0.58 -0.50
CA ALA A 73 31.30 0.45 0.70
C ALA A 73 31.11 1.64 1.67
N ASN A 74 31.09 2.87 1.13
CA ASN A 74 30.91 4.09 1.93
C ASN A 74 29.44 4.47 2.18
N ARG A 75 28.47 3.64 1.76
CA ARG A 75 27.05 3.96 1.95
C ARG A 75 26.70 3.87 3.43
N ARG A 76 26.01 4.90 3.93
CA ARG A 76 25.53 4.97 5.33
C ARG A 76 24.16 4.33 5.48
N TYR A 77 23.98 3.65 6.60
CA TYR A 77 22.75 2.98 7.01
C TYR A 77 22.41 3.39 8.44
N TYR A 78 21.12 3.46 8.73
CA TYR A 78 20.63 3.30 10.09
C TYR A 78 20.60 1.80 10.39
N GLN A 79 21.33 1.36 11.41
CA GLN A 79 21.20 0.05 12.01
C GLN A 79 20.20 0.18 13.16
N LEU A 80 19.09 -0.52 13.05
CA LEU A 80 18.07 -0.64 14.08
C LEU A 80 18.41 -1.88 14.88
N LEU A 81 18.72 -1.70 16.16
CA LEU A 81 18.87 -2.80 17.11
C LEU A 81 17.47 -3.20 17.60
N LEU A 82 17.17 -4.48 17.50
CA LEU A 82 15.83 -5.03 17.71
C LEU A 82 15.78 -5.81 19.01
N GLY A 83 14.60 -5.87 19.63
CA GLY A 83 14.27 -6.95 20.54
C GLY A 83 13.97 -8.24 19.78
N ASP A 84 13.60 -9.27 20.53
CA ASP A 84 13.22 -10.57 19.97
C ASP A 84 12.03 -10.41 19.02
N LEU A 85 12.10 -11.10 17.89
CA LEU A 85 10.98 -11.16 16.95
C LEU A 85 9.78 -11.80 17.62
N GLN A 86 8.68 -11.06 17.65
CA GLN A 86 7.40 -11.52 18.15
C GLN A 86 6.54 -12.00 16.98
N PRO A 87 6.00 -13.23 17.03
CA PRO A 87 5.03 -13.69 16.05
C PRO A 87 3.69 -12.98 16.23
N LEU A 88 3.00 -12.72 15.13
CA LEU A 88 1.60 -12.32 15.16
C LEU A 88 0.72 -13.56 15.31
N THR A 89 -0.31 -13.47 16.17
CA THR A 89 -1.33 -14.53 16.30
C THR A 89 -2.05 -14.78 14.97
N LYS A 90 -2.25 -13.72 14.18
CA LYS A 90 -2.81 -13.76 12.84
C LYS A 90 -1.92 -12.95 11.90
N PRO A 91 -1.44 -13.52 10.78
CA PRO A 91 -0.61 -12.78 9.85
C PRO A 91 -1.40 -11.70 9.11
N ILE A 92 -0.76 -10.57 8.85
CA ILE A 92 -1.33 -9.48 8.04
C ILE A 92 -0.99 -9.78 6.57
N VAL A 93 -1.98 -10.25 5.81
CA VAL A 93 -1.74 -10.82 4.48
C VAL A 93 -1.76 -9.77 3.37
N SER A 94 -1.02 -10.02 2.31
CA SER A 94 -1.11 -9.26 1.08
C SER A 94 -2.03 -10.00 0.10
N ARG A 95 -3.20 -9.42 -0.20
CA ARG A 95 -4.18 -10.02 -1.12
C ARG A 95 -3.79 -9.90 -2.59
N ARG A 96 -2.79 -9.08 -2.89
CA ARG A 96 -2.23 -8.87 -4.23
C ARG A 96 -0.72 -8.70 -4.18
N LEU A 97 -0.03 -9.21 -5.20
CA LEU A 97 1.40 -8.97 -5.34
C LEU A 97 1.67 -7.47 -5.50
N ARG A 98 2.45 -6.92 -4.57
CA ARG A 98 2.86 -5.52 -4.62
C ARG A 98 4.28 -5.33 -4.11
N ARG A 99 4.94 -4.31 -4.65
CA ARG A 99 6.24 -3.87 -4.17
C ARG A 99 6.02 -2.99 -2.95
N ILE A 100 6.41 -3.48 -1.79
CA ILE A 100 6.38 -2.72 -0.54
C ILE A 100 7.79 -2.21 -0.26
N VAL A 101 7.97 -0.90 -0.18
CA VAL A 101 9.24 -0.28 0.23
C VAL A 101 9.21 -0.05 1.74
N PHE A 102 8.36 0.86 2.20
CA PHE A 102 8.04 1.10 3.60
C PHE A 102 6.58 1.54 3.72
N ILE A 103 5.92 1.14 4.80
CA ILE A 103 4.58 1.62 5.17
C ILE A 103 4.69 2.20 6.57
N PRO A 104 4.83 3.53 6.73
CA PRO A 104 4.65 4.16 8.02
C PRO A 104 3.21 3.97 8.48
N THR A 105 3.03 3.47 9.70
CA THR A 105 1.70 3.23 10.26
C THR A 105 1.70 3.51 11.77
N THR A 106 0.55 3.41 12.41
CA THR A 106 0.43 3.46 13.87
C THR A 106 0.35 2.04 14.45
N PHE A 107 0.61 1.91 15.75
CA PHE A 107 0.52 0.59 16.39
C PHE A 107 -0.94 0.10 16.41
N GLU A 108 -1.89 1.02 16.59
CA GLU A 108 -3.33 0.73 16.58
C GLU A 108 -3.79 0.17 15.24
N LYS A 109 -3.35 0.75 14.12
CA LYS A 109 -3.63 0.22 12.78
C LYS A 109 -2.97 -1.12 12.55
N PHE A 110 -1.73 -1.28 13.00
CA PHE A 110 -1.00 -2.53 12.89
C PHE A 110 -1.70 -3.68 13.64
N GLU A 111 -2.16 -3.46 14.87
CA GLU A 111 -2.88 -4.48 15.65
C GLU A 111 -4.24 -4.83 15.06
N ALA A 112 -4.93 -3.86 14.45
CA ALA A 112 -6.25 -4.06 13.85
C ALA A 112 -6.21 -4.57 12.40
N ALA A 113 -5.04 -4.66 11.77
CA ALA A 113 -4.92 -4.97 10.36
C ALA A 113 -5.20 -6.45 10.06
N ASP A 114 -6.04 -6.71 9.06
CA ASP A 114 -6.21 -8.04 8.47
C ASP A 114 -5.36 -8.20 7.21
N GLU A 115 -5.11 -7.10 6.51
CA GLU A 115 -4.35 -7.06 5.27
C GLU A 115 -3.42 -5.84 5.17
N ILE A 116 -2.48 -5.89 4.22
CA ILE A 116 -1.53 -4.81 3.98
C ILE A 116 -2.20 -3.45 3.71
N ASN A 117 -3.36 -3.43 3.04
CA ASN A 117 -4.08 -2.17 2.76
C ASN A 117 -4.58 -1.48 4.05
N ASP A 118 -4.78 -2.21 5.14
CA ASP A 118 -5.18 -1.63 6.43
C ASP A 118 -4.05 -0.80 7.07
N LEU A 119 -2.81 -0.97 6.62
CA LEU A 119 -1.63 -0.35 7.25
C LEU A 119 -1.38 1.09 6.80
N TRP A 120 -1.90 1.54 5.66
CA TRP A 120 -1.62 2.88 5.15
C TRP A 120 -2.23 3.97 6.07
N ASP A 121 -1.45 5.03 6.31
CA ASP A 121 -1.73 6.09 7.28
C ASP A 121 -1.48 7.48 6.68
N GLU A 122 -1.95 7.69 5.45
CA GLU A 122 -1.73 8.92 4.69
C GLU A 122 -2.72 10.04 5.07
N SER A 123 -4.02 9.75 5.10
CA SER A 123 -5.03 10.74 5.51
C SER A 123 -6.28 10.15 6.17
N PRO A 124 -6.97 10.91 7.05
CA PRO A 124 -8.27 10.51 7.60
C PRO A 124 -9.37 10.31 6.54
N LEU A 125 -9.28 11.03 5.41
CA LEU A 125 -10.23 10.90 4.30
C LEU A 125 -10.08 9.54 3.61
N GLU A 126 -8.84 9.15 3.30
CA GLU A 126 -8.56 7.81 2.79
C GLU A 126 -9.00 6.74 3.76
N ASP A 127 -8.71 6.85 5.06
CA ASP A 127 -9.13 5.83 6.03
C ASP A 127 -10.65 5.64 6.07
N ARG A 128 -11.41 6.75 5.98
CA ARG A 128 -12.86 6.71 5.93
C ARG A 128 -13.38 6.07 4.64
N LEU A 129 -12.79 6.41 3.49
CA LEU A 129 -13.17 5.83 2.21
C LEU A 129 -12.76 4.34 2.14
N TRP A 130 -11.61 3.98 2.70
CA TRP A 130 -11.16 2.60 2.83
C TRP A 130 -12.13 1.75 3.66
N ALA A 131 -12.52 2.23 4.84
CA ALA A 131 -13.52 1.55 5.67
C ALA A 131 -14.85 1.37 4.93
N THR A 132 -15.23 2.36 4.11
CA THR A 132 -16.42 2.31 3.26
C THR A 132 -16.30 1.23 2.17
N PHE A 133 -15.16 1.17 1.46
CA PHE A 133 -14.90 0.13 0.47
C PHE A 133 -14.88 -1.26 1.08
N LYS A 134 -14.27 -1.44 2.26
CA LYS A 134 -14.30 -2.73 2.98
C LYS A 134 -15.73 -3.18 3.29
N ARG A 135 -16.59 -2.29 3.83
CA ARG A 135 -18.00 -2.62 4.12
C ARG A 135 -18.78 -2.97 2.85
N ALA A 136 -18.51 -2.26 1.75
CA ALA A 136 -19.12 -2.50 0.46
C ALA A 136 -18.46 -3.65 -0.35
N ARG A 137 -17.47 -4.35 0.24
CA ARG A 137 -16.68 -5.44 -0.36
C ARG A 137 -15.94 -5.07 -1.67
N ILE A 138 -15.67 -3.78 -1.89
CA ILE A 138 -14.89 -3.30 -3.03
C ILE A 138 -13.41 -3.56 -2.74
N ARG A 139 -12.74 -4.39 -3.54
CA ARG A 139 -11.30 -4.67 -3.36
C ARG A 139 -10.46 -3.61 -4.07
N ALA A 140 -10.18 -2.54 -3.34
CA ALA A 140 -9.25 -1.50 -3.75
C ALA A 140 -7.84 -1.75 -3.20
N GLU A 141 -6.81 -1.36 -3.96
CA GLU A 141 -5.43 -1.31 -3.50
C GLU A 141 -5.08 0.13 -3.13
N ARG A 142 -4.74 0.36 -1.85
CA ARG A 142 -4.32 1.67 -1.38
C ARG A 142 -2.90 2.01 -1.79
N GLN A 143 -2.61 3.27 -2.06
CA GLN A 143 -1.26 3.77 -2.39
C GLN A 143 -0.61 2.93 -3.50
N TYR A 144 -1.37 2.74 -4.59
CA TYR A 144 -0.96 1.89 -5.70
C TYR A 144 0.02 2.62 -6.60
N LEU A 145 1.21 2.04 -6.78
CA LEU A 145 2.29 2.64 -7.57
C LEU A 145 2.05 2.40 -9.07
N VAL A 146 2.05 3.48 -9.84
CA VAL A 146 1.93 3.49 -11.29
C VAL A 146 3.14 4.22 -11.89
N GLU A 147 3.93 3.49 -12.68
CA GLU A 147 5.05 4.05 -13.45
C GLU A 147 4.61 4.30 -14.91
N ILE A 148 4.68 5.56 -15.33
CA ILE A 148 4.36 6.00 -16.69
C ILE A 148 5.51 6.87 -17.17
N GLU A 149 6.20 6.40 -18.20
CA GLU A 149 7.39 7.07 -18.76
C GLU A 149 8.46 7.28 -17.67
N ASP A 150 8.82 8.53 -17.37
CA ASP A 150 9.79 8.93 -16.35
C ASP A 150 9.15 9.35 -15.02
N ARG A 151 7.83 9.14 -14.86
CA ARG A 151 7.06 9.54 -13.68
C ARG A 151 6.53 8.35 -12.89
N THR A 152 6.47 8.54 -11.58
CA THR A 152 5.86 7.59 -10.64
C THR A 152 4.70 8.30 -9.95
N TYR A 153 3.52 7.71 -10.03
CA TYR A 153 2.32 8.14 -9.33
C TYR A 153 1.96 7.13 -8.24
N PHE A 154 1.47 7.62 -7.11
CA PHE A 154 0.77 6.81 -6.11
C PHE A 154 -0.69 7.21 -6.19
N LEU A 155 -1.55 6.22 -6.39
CA LEU A 155 -2.99 6.39 -6.42
C LEU A 155 -3.54 6.09 -5.03
N ASP A 156 -4.39 6.95 -4.48
CA ASP A 156 -5.00 6.71 -3.17
C ASP A 156 -5.68 5.35 -3.13
N PHE A 157 -6.47 5.03 -4.17
CA PHE A 157 -7.10 3.73 -4.36
C PHE A 157 -7.11 3.31 -5.83
N ALA A 158 -6.56 2.13 -6.11
CA ALA A 158 -6.67 1.48 -7.40
C ALA A 158 -7.68 0.33 -7.37
N ILE A 159 -8.64 0.34 -8.30
CA ILE A 159 -9.61 -0.74 -8.48
C ILE A 159 -9.46 -1.31 -9.89
N PHE A 160 -9.43 -2.64 -10.00
CA PHE A 160 -9.14 -3.33 -11.25
C PHE A 160 -10.40 -4.06 -11.75
N CYS A 161 -10.81 -3.70 -12.96
CA CYS A 161 -11.97 -4.26 -13.66
C CYS A 161 -11.49 -5.04 -14.91
N ASN A 162 -12.36 -5.86 -15.50
CA ASN A 162 -12.06 -6.64 -16.71
C ASN A 162 -11.67 -5.72 -17.88
N ASP A 163 -12.43 -4.64 -18.09
CA ASP A 163 -12.27 -3.75 -19.26
C ASP A 163 -11.61 -2.42 -18.90
N GLY A 164 -11.00 -2.29 -17.71
CA GLY A 164 -10.33 -1.05 -17.30
C GLY A 164 -9.92 -1.00 -15.83
N LYS A 165 -9.37 0.14 -15.43
CA LYS A 165 -8.96 0.40 -14.05
C LYS A 165 -9.57 1.71 -13.57
N ILE A 166 -9.83 1.81 -12.28
CA ILE A 166 -10.36 3.01 -11.65
C ILE A 166 -9.31 3.52 -10.68
N ASP A 167 -8.97 4.78 -10.84
CA ASP A 167 -8.22 5.57 -9.87
C ASP A 167 -9.24 6.34 -9.03
N VAL A 168 -9.29 6.10 -7.73
CA VAL A 168 -10.13 6.88 -6.82
C VAL A 168 -9.23 7.68 -5.90
N GLU A 169 -9.36 9.01 -5.98
CA GLU A 169 -8.55 9.98 -5.23
C GLU A 169 -9.39 10.72 -4.19
N THR A 170 -8.78 11.02 -3.05
CA THR A 170 -9.37 11.82 -2.00
C THR A 170 -8.81 13.24 -2.04
N ASP A 171 -9.64 14.19 -2.49
CA ASP A 171 -9.28 15.60 -2.54
C ASP A 171 -9.61 16.25 -1.19
N GLY A 172 -8.65 16.27 -0.28
CA GLY A 172 -8.77 17.08 0.94
C GLY A 172 -8.77 18.58 0.60
N ASP A 173 -9.73 19.34 1.14
CA ASP A 173 -9.80 20.80 0.95
C ASP A 173 -8.54 21.53 1.46
N ALA A 174 -7.71 20.87 2.27
CA ALA A 174 -6.49 21.42 2.85
C ALA A 174 -5.26 21.43 1.91
N TRP A 175 -5.30 20.72 0.77
CA TRP A 175 -4.17 20.63 -0.17
C TRP A 175 -4.39 21.33 -1.52
N HIS A 176 -5.58 21.92 -1.74
CA HIS A 176 -5.90 22.65 -2.98
C HIS A 176 -5.96 24.17 -2.83
N ILE A 177 -5.59 24.73 -1.66
CA ILE A 177 -5.44 26.19 -1.49
C ILE A 177 -4.05 26.63 -1.97
N GLY A 178 -3.81 26.47 -3.27
CA GLY A 178 -2.63 26.96 -3.94
C GLY A 178 -2.73 26.70 -5.44
N PRO A 179 -2.42 27.67 -6.30
CA PRO A 179 -2.39 27.45 -7.75
C PRO A 179 -1.12 26.66 -8.11
N GLU A 180 -1.01 25.41 -7.68
CA GLU A 180 -0.12 24.48 -8.40
C GLU A 180 -0.79 24.15 -9.75
N PRO A 181 -0.04 24.20 -10.86
CA PRO A 181 -0.60 24.63 -12.12
C PRO A 181 -1.57 23.58 -12.62
N ALA A 182 -2.78 23.98 -13.04
CA ALA A 182 -3.76 23.11 -13.72
C ALA A 182 -3.14 22.26 -14.86
N GLN A 183 -1.96 22.64 -15.36
CA GLN A 183 -1.14 21.87 -16.29
C GLN A 183 -0.55 20.57 -15.72
N VAL A 184 -0.10 20.55 -14.45
CA VAL A 184 0.46 19.35 -13.80
C VAL A 184 -0.63 18.31 -13.56
N ASP A 185 -1.79 18.75 -13.09
CA ASP A 185 -2.96 17.89 -12.90
C ASP A 185 -3.49 17.38 -14.25
N ARG A 186 -3.53 18.23 -15.29
CA ARG A 186 -3.89 17.80 -16.65
C ARG A 186 -2.92 16.76 -17.23
N GLN A 187 -1.61 16.92 -17.00
CA GLN A 187 -0.63 15.94 -17.46
C GLN A 187 -0.78 14.60 -16.73
N ARG A 188 -1.00 14.63 -15.41
CA ARG A 188 -1.30 13.43 -14.61
C ARG A 188 -2.52 12.70 -15.18
N ASP A 189 -3.61 13.43 -15.40
CA ASP A 189 -4.86 12.85 -15.90
C ASP A 189 -4.70 12.24 -17.30
N ASN A 190 -4.02 12.96 -18.21
CA ASN A 190 -3.72 12.43 -19.54
C ASN A 190 -2.87 11.16 -19.46
N ASN A 191 -1.84 11.15 -18.61
CA ASN A 191 -0.97 10.00 -18.42
C ASN A 191 -1.76 8.79 -17.91
N LEU A 192 -2.57 8.97 -16.86
CA LEU A 192 -3.40 7.90 -16.30
C LEU A 192 -4.45 7.41 -17.31
N ALA A 193 -5.17 8.32 -17.97
CA ALA A 193 -6.15 8.00 -18.99
C ALA A 193 -5.53 7.19 -20.15
N SER A 194 -4.32 7.56 -20.60
CA SER A 194 -3.59 6.82 -21.65
C SER A 194 -3.29 5.36 -21.30
N ARG A 195 -3.29 5.02 -20.01
CA ARG A 195 -3.07 3.67 -19.47
C ARG A 195 -4.36 2.97 -19.06
N GLY A 196 -5.52 3.52 -19.44
CA GLY A 196 -6.84 2.96 -19.18
C GLY A 196 -7.31 3.14 -17.73
N TRP A 197 -6.79 4.15 -17.03
CA TRP A 197 -7.32 4.56 -15.73
C TRP A 197 -8.45 5.56 -15.91
N GLN A 198 -9.59 5.26 -15.31
CA GLN A 198 -10.66 6.22 -15.11
C GLN A 198 -10.54 6.84 -13.73
N VAL A 199 -10.32 8.14 -13.68
CA VAL A 199 -10.15 8.88 -12.42
C VAL A 199 -11.51 9.30 -11.86
N LEU A 200 -11.73 9.06 -10.58
CA LEU A 200 -12.83 9.57 -9.76
C LEU A 200 -12.22 10.32 -8.56
N ARG A 201 -12.51 11.60 -8.43
CA ARG A 201 -12.06 12.41 -7.29
C ARG A 201 -13.24 12.69 -6.37
N PHE A 202 -13.03 12.51 -5.06
CA PHE A 202 -14.03 12.82 -4.04
C PHE A 202 -13.46 13.82 -3.04
N ASN A 203 -14.15 14.94 -2.84
CA ASN A 203 -13.71 15.94 -1.86
C ASN A 203 -14.16 15.61 -0.42
N THR A 204 -13.70 16.41 0.55
CA THR A 204 -14.08 16.27 1.96
C THR A 204 -15.61 16.19 2.14
N THR A 205 -16.38 17.10 1.53
CA THR A 205 -17.84 17.14 1.64
C THR A 205 -18.50 15.86 1.11
N GLU A 206 -18.04 15.34 -0.02
CA GLU A 206 -18.57 14.12 -0.61
C GLU A 206 -18.27 12.87 0.23
N ILE A 207 -17.14 12.85 0.93
CA ILE A 207 -16.74 11.76 1.84
C ILE A 207 -17.42 11.89 3.21
N HIS A 208 -17.59 13.12 3.71
CA HIS A 208 -18.08 13.38 5.07
C HIS A 208 -19.60 13.56 5.17
N GLU A 209 -20.18 14.35 4.27
CA GLU A 209 -21.51 14.96 4.45
C GLU A 209 -22.58 14.33 3.54
N ARG A 210 -22.18 13.68 2.45
CA ARG A 210 -23.11 12.87 1.66
C ARG A 210 -23.29 11.49 2.32
N PRO A 211 -24.44 10.82 2.10
CA PRO A 211 -24.58 9.43 2.48
C PRO A 211 -23.37 8.66 1.95
N VAL A 212 -22.78 7.80 2.79
CA VAL A 212 -21.64 6.92 2.47
C VAL A 212 -21.84 6.22 1.11
N ASP A 213 -23.11 5.99 0.76
CA ASP A 213 -23.57 5.41 -0.50
C ASP A 213 -23.21 6.23 -1.74
N TYR A 214 -22.94 7.53 -1.67
CA TYR A 214 -22.63 8.33 -2.88
C TYR A 214 -21.32 7.90 -3.53
N CYS A 215 -20.22 7.89 -2.76
CA CYS A 215 -18.90 7.50 -3.28
C CYS A 215 -18.94 6.04 -3.76
N VAL A 216 -19.53 5.15 -2.95
CA VAL A 216 -19.73 3.74 -3.29
C VAL A 216 -20.53 3.59 -4.58
N SER A 217 -21.66 4.30 -4.71
CA SER A 217 -22.54 4.22 -5.88
C SER A 217 -21.81 4.67 -7.15
N LYS A 218 -21.03 5.75 -7.10
CA LYS A 218 -20.22 6.19 -8.25
C LYS A 218 -19.14 5.20 -8.64
N VAL A 219 -18.46 4.63 -7.65
CA VAL A 219 -17.44 3.59 -7.88
C VAL A 219 -18.09 2.33 -8.46
N VAL A 220 -19.18 1.82 -7.86
CA VAL A 220 -19.91 0.63 -8.33
C VAL A 220 -20.48 0.82 -9.74
N THR A 221 -21.07 1.99 -10.02
CA THR A 221 -21.53 2.34 -11.37
C THR A 221 -20.38 2.26 -12.37
N THR A 222 -19.20 2.75 -11.98
CA THR A 222 -18.01 2.73 -12.83
C THR A 222 -17.46 1.31 -13.01
N ILE A 223 -17.39 0.51 -11.96
CA ILE A 223 -17.03 -0.92 -12.01
C ILE A 223 -17.95 -1.65 -13.00
N ASN A 224 -19.26 -1.45 -12.88
CA ASN A 224 -20.26 -2.08 -13.74
C ASN A 224 -20.13 -1.66 -15.21
N ARG A 225 -19.66 -0.43 -15.49
CA ARG A 225 -19.38 0.06 -16.84
C ARG A 225 -18.11 -0.55 -17.44
N LEU A 226 -17.05 -0.73 -16.64
CA LEU A 226 -15.74 -1.23 -17.09
C LEU A 226 -15.66 -2.77 -17.08
N GLY A 227 -16.74 -3.44 -17.49
CA GLY A 227 -16.73 -4.90 -17.62
C GLY A 227 -16.77 -5.67 -16.31
N ARG A 228 -17.03 -5.00 -15.18
CA ARG A 228 -17.05 -5.59 -13.81
C ARG A 228 -15.64 -6.00 -13.35
N LEU A 229 -15.48 -6.46 -12.11
CA LEU A 229 -14.16 -6.78 -11.53
C LEU A 229 -13.47 -7.91 -12.30
N ASP A 230 -12.14 -7.87 -12.43
CA ASP A 230 -11.37 -8.88 -13.18
C ASP A 230 -11.60 -10.31 -12.64
N HIS A 231 -12.27 -11.15 -13.44
CA HIS A 231 -12.43 -12.59 -13.17
C HIS A 231 -11.97 -13.38 -14.39
N THR A 232 -10.99 -14.25 -14.23
CA THR A 232 -10.44 -15.13 -15.28
C THR A 232 -11.41 -16.23 -15.81
N THR A 233 -12.73 -16.02 -15.81
CA THR A 233 -13.71 -16.97 -16.38
C THR A 233 -14.82 -16.24 -17.12
N GLY A 234 -14.93 -16.50 -18.42
CA GLY A 234 -15.71 -15.73 -19.41
C GLY A 234 -17.24 -15.84 -19.34
N VAL A 235 -17.87 -15.54 -18.19
CA VAL A 235 -19.33 -15.28 -18.14
C VAL A 235 -19.62 -14.04 -17.28
N PRO A 236 -20.34 -13.01 -17.80
CA PRO A 236 -20.61 -11.79 -17.04
C PRO A 236 -21.69 -11.99 -15.97
N VAL A 237 -21.35 -11.87 -14.67
CA VAL A 237 -22.35 -11.77 -13.57
C VAL A 237 -22.27 -10.40 -12.85
N ARG A 238 -23.40 -9.76 -12.50
CA ARG A 238 -23.46 -8.38 -11.93
C ARG A 238 -22.79 -8.36 -10.55
N TYR A 239 -21.99 -7.32 -10.25
CA TYR A 239 -21.53 -7.07 -8.88
C TYR A 239 -22.65 -6.34 -8.12
N ASP A 240 -23.18 -7.00 -7.09
CA ASP A 240 -24.20 -6.46 -6.20
C ASP A 240 -23.66 -6.48 -4.76
N PRO A 241 -23.38 -5.31 -4.15
CA PRO A 241 -22.90 -5.24 -2.75
C PRO A 241 -23.89 -5.81 -1.73
N SER A 242 -25.17 -5.94 -2.09
CA SER A 242 -26.24 -6.47 -1.25
C SER A 242 -26.43 -7.98 -1.36
N ASP A 243 -25.76 -8.65 -2.32
CA ASP A 243 -25.77 -10.10 -2.47
C ASP A 243 -24.51 -10.72 -1.85
N PRO A 244 -24.58 -11.31 -0.65
CA PRO A 244 -23.41 -11.89 0.01
C PRO A 244 -22.85 -13.12 -0.69
N LEU A 245 -23.62 -13.74 -1.60
CA LEU A 245 -23.26 -14.92 -2.41
C LEU A 245 -22.93 -14.56 -3.87
N GLY A 246 -22.99 -13.28 -4.23
CA GLY A 246 -22.67 -12.79 -5.55
C GLY A 246 -21.17 -12.94 -5.91
N PRO A 247 -20.79 -12.75 -7.18
CA PRO A 247 -19.41 -12.90 -7.63
C PRO A 247 -18.48 -11.93 -6.90
N GLN A 248 -17.39 -12.47 -6.32
CA GLN A 248 -16.36 -11.68 -5.64
C GLN A 248 -15.06 -11.69 -6.45
N GLN A 249 -14.44 -10.52 -6.60
CA GLN A 249 -13.14 -10.37 -7.29
C GLN A 249 -12.13 -11.37 -6.73
N LEU A 250 -11.36 -12.07 -7.55
CA LEU A 250 -10.40 -13.06 -7.05
C LEU A 250 -9.09 -12.37 -6.61
N GLY A 251 -8.62 -12.68 -5.40
CA GLY A 251 -7.32 -12.29 -4.86
C GLY A 251 -6.23 -13.28 -5.28
N LEU A 252 -5.00 -13.00 -4.89
CA LEU A 252 -3.82 -13.83 -5.19
C LEU A 252 -4.01 -15.32 -4.84
N PHE A 253 -4.81 -15.61 -3.82
CA PHE A 253 -5.05 -16.94 -3.27
C PHE A 253 -6.41 -17.54 -3.65
N ASP A 254 -7.27 -16.80 -4.36
CA ASP A 254 -8.63 -17.25 -4.66
C ASP A 254 -8.69 -18.09 -5.96
N ARG A 255 -7.53 -18.54 -6.49
CA ARG A 255 -7.41 -19.34 -7.73
C ARG A 255 -7.07 -20.83 -7.50
N GLU A 256 -6.92 -21.25 -6.25
CA GLU A 256 -6.60 -22.65 -5.90
C GLU A 256 -7.78 -23.32 -5.19
N THR A 257 -8.82 -23.64 -5.96
CA THR A 257 -9.77 -24.73 -5.67
C THR A 257 -10.24 -25.35 -6.97
#